data_AF-A0A5B6Z5X4-F1
#
_entry.id   AF-A0A5B6Z5X4-F1
#
_cell.length_a   1.000
_cell.length_b   1.000
_cell.length_c   1.000
_cell.angle_alpha   90.00
_cell.angle_beta   90.00
_cell.angle_gamma   90.00
#
_symmetry.space_group_name_H-M   'P 1'
#
loop_
_entity.id
_entity.type
_entity.pdbx_description
1 polymer ?
#
loop_
_entity_poly.entity_id
_entity_poly.type
_entity_poly.pdbx_seq_one_letter_code
_entity_poly.pdbx_strand_id
1 'polypeptide(L)'
;HLKELSQSILEKCEVLPLAIVAISGVLATKDTRRIHEWEMVHRSLGAELEGNDKLKSIKRVLLLSYNDLPYYLKICFLYLSIFPEDHKIDCTRLIWLWTAEGFIEVREGRTLEEVAEGYLNDLFNRSLIQVAGTTIEGRVRRCRIHDLLREIIISKSREQNIVAIYIERDTRWPERLRRLSIQNTMENVQESKSSSQLRSLLMFRVIDLLCKSSMPVLFNGGLSLLKVLDLRGASLETFPDEVLKLFHLRYLSLNGTNVKMLPKSIGNLQNLETLDLEHTHVSELPIEIQKLRKLRHLLVYRFKREYYLSFHRHTQGFKVPAKIGALLSLQDLCFIEANHYKGDINIVRELGRLTQLRRIGITKLRREDGMDLCSSIAKLSNLQSLEITSIEEDEIIDLQSLSSAPQFLQKLVLEGQLEKFPCWIPSLLLIA
;
A
#
# COMPACT_ATOMS: atom_id res chain seq x y z
N HIS A 1 -32.51 16.75 -25.25
CA HIS A 1 -31.18 17.39 -25.17
C HIS A 1 -30.08 16.46 -24.65
N LEU A 2 -29.90 16.22 -23.34
CA LEU A 2 -28.79 15.37 -22.88
C LEU A 2 -28.80 13.96 -23.49
N LYS A 3 -29.98 13.35 -23.65
CA LYS A 3 -30.13 12.06 -24.34
C LYS A 3 -29.58 12.08 -25.78
N GLU A 4 -29.85 13.14 -26.52
CA GLU A 4 -29.39 13.32 -27.91
C GLU A 4 -27.88 13.56 -27.96
N LEU A 5 -27.37 14.39 -27.05
CA LEU A 5 -25.94 14.66 -26.93
C LEU A 5 -25.16 13.39 -26.54
N SER A 6 -25.67 12.60 -25.59
CA SER A 6 -25.10 11.31 -25.22
C SER A 6 -25.09 10.33 -26.40
N GLN A 7 -26.16 10.30 -27.19
CA GLN A 7 -26.24 9.46 -28.39
C GLN A 7 -25.19 9.88 -29.42
N SER A 8 -25.02 11.19 -29.66
CA SER A 8 -24.02 11.71 -30.58
C SER A 8 -22.58 11.44 -30.12
N ILE A 9 -22.31 11.53 -28.81
CA ILE A 9 -21.02 11.14 -28.22
C ILE A 9 -20.78 9.63 -28.42
N LEU A 10 -21.80 8.80 -28.21
CA LEU A 10 -21.70 7.35 -28.39
C LEU A 10 -21.38 6.97 -29.84
N GLU A 11 -22.03 7.63 -30.80
CA GLU A 11 -21.78 7.46 -32.23
C GLU A 11 -20.32 7.81 -32.59
N LYS A 12 -19.78 8.90 -32.02
CA LYS A 12 -18.37 9.28 -32.19
C LYS A 12 -17.38 8.28 -31.60
N CYS A 13 -17.77 7.51 -30.59
CA CYS A 13 -16.91 6.46 -30.04
C CYS A 13 -16.82 5.20 -30.92
N GLU A 14 -17.49 5.16 -32.09
CA GLU A 14 -17.49 4.04 -33.06
C GLU A 14 -17.79 2.67 -32.42
N VAL A 15 -18.58 2.64 -31.34
CA VAL A 15 -18.91 1.41 -30.59
C VAL A 15 -17.68 0.71 -29.97
N LEU A 16 -16.54 1.40 -29.84
CA LEU A 16 -15.34 0.85 -29.22
C LEU A 16 -15.51 0.82 -27.69
N PRO A 17 -15.53 -0.37 -27.05
CA PRO A 17 -15.87 -0.47 -25.63
C PRO A 17 -14.97 0.38 -24.72
N LEU A 18 -13.67 0.40 -25.00
CA LEU A 18 -12.71 1.17 -24.21
C LEU A 18 -12.88 2.70 -24.38
N ALA A 19 -13.21 3.16 -25.59
CA ALA A 19 -13.49 4.58 -25.84
C ALA A 19 -14.76 5.03 -25.12
N ILE A 20 -15.80 4.19 -25.15
CA ILE A 20 -17.07 4.43 -24.43
C ILE A 20 -16.80 4.53 -22.93
N VAL A 21 -16.05 3.57 -22.36
CA VAL A 21 -15.72 3.53 -20.92
C VAL A 21 -14.87 4.72 -20.49
N ALA A 22 -13.93 5.15 -21.32
CA ALA A 22 -13.09 6.32 -21.04
C ALA A 22 -13.92 7.61 -20.99
N ILE A 23 -14.73 7.85 -22.03
CA ILE A 23 -15.56 9.05 -22.12
C ILE A 23 -16.67 9.04 -21.06
N SER A 24 -17.27 7.88 -20.76
CA SER A 24 -18.26 7.80 -19.68
C SER A 24 -17.64 8.14 -18.32
N GLY A 25 -16.39 7.75 -18.08
CA GLY A 25 -15.62 8.14 -16.88
C GLY A 25 -15.41 9.65 -16.76
N VAL A 26 -15.19 10.36 -17.88
CA VAL A 26 -15.11 11.83 -17.90
C VAL A 26 -16.48 12.45 -17.61
N LEU A 27 -17.52 11.97 -18.31
CA LEU A 27 -18.88 12.50 -18.21
C LEU A 27 -19.49 12.28 -16.81
N ALA A 28 -19.14 11.20 -16.12
CA ALA A 28 -19.56 10.92 -14.75
C ALA A 28 -19.13 12.01 -13.75
N THR A 29 -18.15 12.85 -14.13
CA THR A 29 -17.66 13.94 -13.28
C THR A 29 -18.31 15.29 -13.58
N LYS A 30 -19.17 15.36 -14.60
CA LYS A 30 -19.83 16.59 -15.05
C LYS A 30 -21.21 16.73 -14.43
N ASP A 31 -21.61 17.97 -14.14
CA ASP A 31 -22.94 18.23 -13.62
C ASP A 31 -23.98 18.05 -14.73
N THR A 32 -24.93 17.14 -14.55
CA THR A 32 -26.03 16.90 -15.49
C THR A 32 -26.93 18.13 -15.68
N ARG A 33 -26.92 19.10 -14.76
CA ARG A 33 -27.64 20.37 -14.91
C ARG A 33 -26.89 21.36 -15.83
N ARG A 34 -25.62 21.11 -16.11
CA ARG A 34 -24.73 21.98 -16.89
C ARG A 34 -24.42 21.38 -18.25
N ILE A 35 -25.39 21.51 -19.17
CA ILE A 35 -25.31 20.97 -20.54
C ILE A 35 -24.02 21.39 -21.27
N HIS A 36 -23.57 22.62 -21.08
CA HIS A 36 -22.35 23.13 -21.73
C HIS A 36 -21.09 22.30 -21.41
N GLU A 37 -20.99 21.69 -20.22
CA GLU A 37 -19.86 20.83 -19.86
C GLU A 37 -19.83 19.57 -20.74
N TRP A 38 -21.00 19.02 -21.07
CA TRP A 38 -21.14 17.88 -21.98
C TRP A 38 -20.84 18.28 -23.43
N GLU A 39 -21.27 19.47 -23.85
CA GLU A 39 -20.97 20.00 -25.19
C GLU A 39 -19.47 20.24 -25.39
N MET A 40 -18.75 20.66 -24.34
CA MET A 40 -17.29 20.77 -24.38
C MET A 40 -16.63 19.41 -24.59
N VAL A 41 -17.04 18.37 -23.85
CA VAL A 41 -16.53 17.01 -24.04
C VAL A 41 -16.81 16.51 -25.46
N HIS A 42 -18.01 16.73 -25.97
CA HIS A 42 -18.40 16.36 -27.34
C HIS A 42 -17.56 17.06 -28.42
N ARG A 43 -17.22 18.34 -28.23
CA ARG A 43 -16.35 19.10 -29.14
C ARG A 43 -14.91 18.61 -29.09
N SER A 44 -14.35 18.44 -27.89
CA SER A 44 -13.00 17.91 -27.70
C SER A 44 -12.84 16.52 -28.30
N LEU A 45 -13.85 15.65 -28.13
CA LEU A 45 -13.89 14.33 -28.75
C LEU A 45 -13.86 14.42 -30.28
N GLY A 46 -14.62 15.36 -30.87
CA GLY A 46 -14.62 15.58 -32.31
C GLY A 46 -13.24 15.96 -32.86
N ALA A 47 -12.56 16.93 -32.23
CA ALA A 47 -11.25 17.40 -32.66
C ALA A 47 -10.17 16.29 -32.59
N GLU A 48 -10.24 15.43 -31.57
CA GLU A 48 -9.29 14.34 -31.38
C GLU A 48 -9.49 13.17 -32.38
N LEU A 49 -10.68 13.01 -32.95
CA LEU A 49 -11.01 11.89 -33.86
C LEU A 49 -10.75 12.19 -35.34
N GLU A 50 -10.16 13.35 -35.67
CA GLU A 50 -9.77 13.66 -37.05
C GLU A 50 -8.57 12.77 -37.48
N GLY A 51 -8.86 11.65 -38.17
CA GLY A 51 -7.87 10.75 -38.78
C GLY A 51 -8.35 9.30 -39.01
N ASN A 52 -7.70 8.58 -39.94
CA ASN A 52 -8.13 7.23 -40.37
C ASN A 52 -7.59 6.07 -39.51
N ASP A 53 -6.83 6.34 -38.45
CA ASP A 53 -6.20 5.31 -37.62
C ASP A 53 -6.98 5.12 -36.32
N LYS A 54 -7.69 3.98 -36.22
CA LYS A 54 -8.54 3.64 -35.07
C LYS A 54 -7.75 3.53 -33.76
N LEU A 55 -6.51 3.05 -33.80
CA LEU A 55 -5.69 2.91 -32.60
C LEU A 55 -5.25 4.29 -32.08
N LYS A 56 -4.82 5.18 -32.98
CA LYS A 56 -4.52 6.57 -32.62
C LYS A 56 -5.76 7.28 -32.08
N SER A 57 -6.91 7.05 -32.69
CA SER A 57 -8.20 7.60 -32.25
C SER A 57 -8.52 7.17 -30.82
N ILE A 58 -8.42 5.88 -30.48
CA ILE A 58 -8.61 5.39 -29.10
C ILE A 58 -7.60 6.03 -28.14
N LYS A 59 -6.32 6.13 -28.52
CA LYS A 59 -5.29 6.75 -27.66
C LYS A 59 -5.61 8.22 -27.38
N ARG A 60 -6.08 8.97 -28.37
CA ARG A 60 -6.50 10.37 -28.19
C ARG A 60 -7.74 10.49 -27.30
N VAL A 61 -8.71 9.59 -27.43
CA VAL A 61 -9.88 9.50 -26.52
C VAL A 61 -9.45 9.24 -25.07
N LEU A 62 -8.54 8.29 -24.85
CA LEU A 62 -7.98 8.01 -23.54
C LEU A 62 -7.18 9.20 -22.99
N LEU A 63 -6.48 9.93 -23.86
CA LEU A 63 -5.76 11.15 -23.49
C LEU A 63 -6.69 12.26 -23.00
N LEU A 64 -7.91 12.38 -23.55
CA LEU A 64 -8.93 13.30 -23.02
C LEU A 64 -9.26 13.00 -21.56
N SER A 65 -9.35 11.71 -21.20
CA SER A 65 -9.64 11.29 -19.83
C SER A 65 -8.51 11.67 -18.86
N TYR A 66 -7.26 11.57 -19.32
CA TYR A 66 -6.11 12.07 -18.59
C TYR A 66 -6.09 13.60 -18.48
N ASN A 67 -6.39 14.31 -19.58
CA ASN A 67 -6.34 15.76 -19.62
C ASN A 67 -7.38 16.41 -18.69
N ASP A 68 -8.55 15.77 -18.53
CA ASP A 68 -9.62 16.21 -17.62
C ASP A 68 -9.29 16.02 -16.13
N LEU A 69 -8.24 15.25 -15.80
CA LEU A 69 -7.89 15.04 -14.39
C LEU A 69 -7.47 16.34 -13.69
N PRO A 70 -7.93 16.57 -12.45
CA PRO A 70 -7.34 17.55 -11.55
C PRO A 70 -5.84 17.32 -11.35
N TYR A 71 -5.11 18.40 -11.07
CA TYR A 71 -3.64 18.34 -10.92
C TYR A 71 -3.18 17.31 -9.88
N TYR A 72 -3.87 17.25 -8.73
CA TYR A 72 -3.56 16.29 -7.66
C TYR A 72 -3.76 14.82 -8.08
N LEU A 73 -4.73 14.52 -8.96
CA LEU A 73 -4.91 13.16 -9.50
C LEU A 73 -3.92 12.85 -10.62
N LYS A 74 -3.52 13.84 -11.43
CA LYS A 74 -2.55 13.64 -12.52
C LYS A 74 -1.25 13.08 -11.98
N ILE A 75 -0.70 13.65 -10.90
CA ILE A 75 0.56 13.15 -10.33
C ILE A 75 0.43 11.72 -9.78
N CYS A 76 -0.68 11.41 -9.08
CA CYS A 76 -0.98 10.08 -8.58
C CYS A 76 -1.12 9.05 -9.72
N PHE A 77 -1.81 9.43 -10.80
CA PHE A 77 -2.02 8.57 -11.96
C PHE A 77 -0.72 8.36 -12.77
N LEU A 78 0.07 9.41 -13.00
CA LEU A 78 1.37 9.30 -13.66
C LEU A 78 2.35 8.44 -12.85
N TYR A 79 2.30 8.52 -11.52
CA TYR A 79 3.13 7.69 -10.65
C TYR A 79 2.91 6.19 -10.88
N LEU A 80 1.72 5.77 -11.33
CA LEU A 80 1.44 4.37 -11.63
C LEU A 80 2.32 3.80 -12.76
N SER A 81 2.95 4.65 -13.58
CA SER A 81 3.96 4.22 -14.57
C SER A 81 5.16 3.51 -13.94
N ILE A 82 5.38 3.68 -12.64
CA ILE A 82 6.43 2.99 -11.88
C ILE A 82 6.22 1.47 -11.82
N PHE A 83 4.99 0.98 -12.04
CA PHE A 83 4.71 -0.45 -12.00
C PHE A 83 4.96 -1.11 -13.38
N PRO A 84 5.44 -2.38 -13.39
CA PRO A 84 5.59 -3.16 -14.62
C PRO A 84 4.25 -3.36 -15.34
N GLU A 85 4.35 -3.80 -16.59
CA GLU A 85 3.18 -4.23 -17.37
C GLU A 85 2.45 -5.40 -16.70
N ASP A 86 1.12 -5.43 -16.81
CA ASP A 86 0.22 -6.40 -16.18
C ASP A 86 0.34 -6.55 -14.65
N HIS A 87 1.06 -5.65 -13.98
CA HIS A 87 1.29 -5.75 -12.55
C HIS A 87 -0.02 -5.52 -11.78
N LYS A 88 -0.40 -6.50 -10.95
CA LYS A 88 -1.52 -6.35 -10.00
C LYS A 88 -1.03 -5.53 -8.80
N ILE A 89 -1.48 -4.30 -8.71
CA ILE A 89 -1.06 -3.34 -7.69
C ILE A 89 -1.96 -3.51 -6.46
N ASP A 90 -1.38 -3.68 -5.28
CA ASP A 90 -2.13 -3.62 -4.03
C ASP A 90 -2.53 -2.17 -3.72
N CYS A 91 -3.83 -1.94 -3.51
CA CYS A 91 -4.38 -0.60 -3.33
C CYS A 91 -3.86 0.08 -2.05
N THR A 92 -3.67 -0.69 -0.97
CA THR A 92 -3.12 -0.19 0.30
C THR A 92 -1.67 0.24 0.13
N ARG A 93 -0.87 -0.60 -0.56
CA ARG A 93 0.52 -0.26 -0.91
C ARG A 93 0.58 1.03 -1.72
N LEU A 94 -0.29 1.20 -2.71
CA LEU A 94 -0.33 2.39 -3.54
C LEU A 94 -0.64 3.66 -2.72
N ILE A 95 -1.61 3.58 -1.80
CA ILE A 95 -1.95 4.66 -0.87
C ILE A 95 -0.74 5.08 -0.03
N TRP A 96 -0.01 4.10 0.55
CA TRP A 96 1.19 4.40 1.33
C TRP A 96 2.30 5.03 0.49
N LEU A 97 2.49 4.57 -0.76
CA LEU A 97 3.46 5.14 -1.67
C LEU A 97 3.13 6.60 -2.01
N TRP A 98 1.88 6.92 -2.35
CA TRP A 98 1.46 8.31 -2.61
C TRP A 98 1.61 9.21 -1.39
N THR A 99 1.33 8.66 -0.20
CA THR A 99 1.46 9.40 1.05
C THR A 99 2.92 9.69 1.38
N ALA A 100 3.80 8.70 1.24
CA ALA A 100 5.23 8.84 1.48
C ALA A 100 5.91 9.77 0.44
N GLU A 101 5.44 9.76 -0.81
CA GLU A 101 5.84 10.74 -1.83
C GLU A 101 5.46 12.17 -1.45
N GLY A 102 4.34 12.33 -0.74
CA GLY A 102 3.74 13.61 -0.38
C GLY A 102 2.82 14.16 -1.46
N PHE A 103 2.13 13.29 -2.22
CA PHE A 103 1.14 13.69 -3.22
C PHE A 103 -0.23 14.04 -2.63
N ILE A 104 -0.47 13.60 -1.41
CA ILE A 104 -1.76 13.71 -0.75
C ILE A 104 -1.85 15.05 -0.02
N GLU A 105 -2.90 15.81 -0.29
CA GLU A 105 -3.17 17.09 0.34
C GLU A 105 -3.76 16.87 1.74
N VAL A 106 -3.31 17.67 2.71
CA VAL A 106 -3.88 17.65 4.06
C VAL A 106 -5.27 18.28 4.01
N ARG A 107 -6.29 17.57 4.51
CA ARG A 107 -7.66 18.06 4.63
C ARG A 107 -8.10 17.96 6.07
N GLU A 108 -8.77 19.00 6.58
CA GLU A 108 -9.25 19.02 7.96
C GLU A 108 -10.20 17.84 8.22
N GLY A 109 -10.00 17.17 9.35
CA GLY A 109 -10.84 16.05 9.80
C GLY A 109 -10.67 14.73 9.04
N ARG A 110 -9.69 14.59 8.14
CA ARG A 110 -9.40 13.34 7.43
C ARG A 110 -7.93 12.93 7.56
N THR A 111 -7.66 11.63 7.60
CA THR A 111 -6.30 11.12 7.51
C THR A 111 -5.77 11.19 6.08
N LEU A 112 -4.45 11.16 5.91
CA LEU A 112 -3.85 11.09 4.58
C LEU A 112 -4.28 9.83 3.83
N GLU A 113 -4.42 8.71 4.54
CA GLU A 113 -4.90 7.45 3.98
C GLU A 113 -6.33 7.57 3.44
N GLU A 114 -7.23 8.26 4.14
CA GLU A 114 -8.62 8.48 3.71
C GLU A 114 -8.71 9.40 2.49
N VAL A 115 -7.87 10.45 2.43
CA VAL A 115 -7.80 11.32 1.25
C VAL A 115 -7.24 10.56 0.06
N ALA A 116 -6.19 9.75 0.26
CA ALA A 116 -5.59 8.93 -0.78
C ALA A 116 -6.55 7.84 -1.30
N GLU A 117 -7.33 7.22 -0.43
CA GLU A 117 -8.40 6.28 -0.81
C GLU A 117 -9.47 6.98 -1.66
N GLY A 118 -9.84 8.22 -1.30
CA GLY A 118 -10.70 9.06 -2.14
C GLY A 118 -10.11 9.29 -3.54
N TYR A 119 -8.81 9.60 -3.63
CA TYR A 119 -8.13 9.78 -4.92
C TYR A 119 -8.14 8.50 -5.75
N LEU A 120 -7.93 7.34 -5.11
CA LEU A 120 -7.98 6.06 -5.78
C LEU A 120 -9.38 5.76 -6.32
N ASN A 121 -10.42 6.01 -5.52
CA ASN A 121 -11.82 5.85 -5.91
C ASN A 121 -12.20 6.78 -7.07
N ASP A 122 -11.71 8.01 -7.09
CA ASP A 122 -11.90 8.93 -8.23
C ASP A 122 -11.29 8.37 -9.53
N LEU A 123 -10.13 7.72 -9.46
CA LEU A 123 -9.53 7.07 -10.63
C LEU A 123 -10.33 5.85 -11.10
N PHE A 124 -10.90 5.06 -10.18
CA PHE A 124 -11.81 3.97 -10.52
C PHE A 124 -13.09 4.47 -11.18
N ASN A 125 -13.72 5.50 -10.60
CA ASN A 125 -14.96 6.08 -11.12
C ASN A 125 -14.76 6.69 -12.51
N ARG A 126 -13.55 7.17 -12.81
CA ARG A 126 -13.15 7.64 -14.14
C ARG A 126 -12.69 6.53 -15.09
N SER A 127 -12.75 5.26 -14.66
CA SER A 127 -12.30 4.09 -15.41
C SER A 127 -10.85 4.14 -15.91
N LEU A 128 -9.99 4.92 -15.24
CA LEU A 128 -8.57 5.05 -15.58
C LEU A 128 -7.73 3.91 -15.00
N ILE A 129 -8.27 3.22 -14.00
CA ILE A 129 -7.71 2.01 -13.40
C ILE A 129 -8.82 0.96 -13.28
N GLN A 130 -8.44 -0.30 -13.34
CA GLN A 130 -9.36 -1.43 -13.33
C GLN A 130 -9.23 -2.23 -12.04
N VAL A 131 -10.35 -2.77 -11.57
CA VAL A 131 -10.37 -3.71 -10.44
C VAL A 131 -9.74 -5.03 -10.90
N ALA A 132 -8.75 -5.51 -10.14
CA ALA A 132 -8.01 -6.74 -10.41
C ALA A 132 -8.17 -7.80 -9.29
N GLY A 133 -8.87 -7.45 -8.20
CA GLY A 133 -9.25 -8.38 -7.15
C GLY A 133 -9.92 -7.67 -5.97
N THR A 134 -10.88 -8.34 -5.35
CA THR A 134 -11.62 -7.87 -4.18
C THR A 134 -11.32 -8.73 -2.94
N THR A 135 -11.55 -8.18 -1.76
CA THR A 135 -11.59 -8.94 -0.51
C THR A 135 -12.91 -9.71 -0.39
N ILE A 136 -13.00 -10.58 0.62
CA ILE A 136 -14.24 -11.29 0.96
C ILE A 136 -15.33 -10.28 1.35
N GLU A 137 -14.95 -9.18 2.01
CA GLU A 137 -15.87 -8.08 2.36
C GLU A 137 -16.24 -7.19 1.15
N GLY A 138 -15.86 -7.57 -0.08
CA GLY A 138 -16.19 -6.84 -1.31
C GLY A 138 -15.35 -5.59 -1.58
N ARG A 139 -14.35 -5.28 -0.74
CA ARG A 139 -13.47 -4.11 -0.95
C ARG A 139 -12.49 -4.36 -2.07
N VAL A 140 -12.16 -3.33 -2.84
CA VAL A 140 -11.13 -3.45 -3.88
C VAL A 140 -9.77 -3.59 -3.21
N ARG A 141 -9.14 -4.76 -3.40
CA ARG A 141 -7.82 -5.08 -2.84
C ARG A 141 -6.71 -4.77 -3.83
N ARG A 142 -6.94 -5.10 -5.11
CA ARG A 142 -5.94 -4.95 -6.16
C ARG A 142 -6.53 -4.20 -7.35
N CYS A 143 -5.70 -3.34 -7.93
CA CYS A 143 -5.99 -2.67 -9.19
C CYS A 143 -4.95 -3.02 -10.25
N ARG A 144 -5.26 -2.67 -11.50
CA ARG A 144 -4.33 -2.73 -12.64
C ARG A 144 -4.62 -1.59 -13.60
N ILE A 145 -3.66 -1.25 -14.44
CA ILE A 145 -3.81 -0.24 -15.50
C ILE A 145 -4.00 -0.98 -16.81
N HIS A 146 -4.91 -0.49 -17.65
CA HIS A 146 -5.04 -1.00 -19.02
C HIS A 146 -3.82 -0.62 -19.87
N ASP A 147 -3.35 -1.49 -20.75
CA ASP A 147 -2.08 -1.33 -21.49
C ASP A 147 -2.00 -0.02 -22.29
N LEU A 148 -3.05 0.33 -23.03
CA LEU A 148 -3.10 1.63 -23.73
C LEU A 148 -3.02 2.85 -22.79
N LEU A 149 -3.63 2.80 -21.60
CA LEU A 149 -3.48 3.86 -20.61
C LEU A 149 -2.07 3.86 -20.01
N ARG A 150 -1.49 2.67 -19.82
CA ARG A 150 -0.10 2.50 -19.36
C ARG A 150 0.88 3.16 -20.33
N GLU A 151 0.73 2.96 -21.63
CA GLU A 151 1.55 3.63 -22.65
C GLU A 151 1.43 5.16 -22.55
N ILE A 152 0.21 5.68 -22.37
CA ILE A 152 -0.04 7.13 -22.23
C ILE A 152 0.65 7.67 -20.98
N ILE A 153 0.49 7.04 -19.81
CA ILE A 153 1.13 7.54 -18.58
C ILE A 153 2.65 7.41 -18.60
N ILE A 154 3.21 6.40 -19.27
CA ILE A 154 4.67 6.29 -19.44
C ILE A 154 5.18 7.45 -20.28
N SER A 155 4.53 7.72 -21.42
CA SER A 155 4.90 8.85 -22.28
C SER A 155 4.80 10.18 -21.53
N LYS A 156 3.68 10.43 -20.85
CA LYS A 156 3.45 11.67 -20.08
C LYS A 156 4.36 11.81 -18.87
N SER A 157 4.70 10.70 -18.22
CA SER A 157 5.65 10.66 -17.11
C SER A 157 7.06 11.03 -17.58
N ARG A 158 7.48 10.56 -18.76
CA ARG A 158 8.76 10.92 -19.39
C ARG A 158 8.82 12.39 -19.78
N GLU A 159 7.78 12.93 -20.42
CA GLU A 159 7.67 14.35 -20.79
C GLU A 159 7.80 15.27 -19.57
N GLN A 160 7.21 14.88 -18.43
CA GLN A 160 7.17 15.67 -17.20
C GLN A 160 8.25 15.28 -16.18
N ASN A 161 9.13 14.34 -16.53
CA ASN A 161 10.19 13.80 -15.67
C ASN A 161 9.69 13.36 -14.27
N ILE A 162 8.60 12.59 -14.26
CA ILE A 162 7.93 12.13 -13.02
C ILE A 162 8.55 10.83 -12.50
N VAL A 163 8.61 9.80 -13.36
CA VAL A 163 9.21 8.48 -13.10
C VAL A 163 10.09 8.10 -14.29
N ALA A 164 11.27 7.58 -14.01
CA ALA A 164 12.06 6.85 -14.99
C ALA A 164 11.95 5.34 -14.74
N ILE A 165 11.87 4.59 -15.82
CA ILE A 165 11.82 3.14 -15.81
C ILE A 165 13.14 2.66 -16.41
N TYR A 166 13.85 1.82 -15.68
CA TYR A 166 15.09 1.20 -16.12
C TYR A 166 14.82 -0.28 -16.40
N ILE A 167 15.05 -0.66 -17.66
CA ILE A 167 14.98 -2.03 -18.16
C ILE A 167 16.34 -2.33 -18.79
N GLU A 168 16.88 -3.53 -18.57
CA GLU A 168 18.17 -4.12 -19.03
C GLU A 168 18.84 -3.57 -20.31
N ARG A 169 18.07 -3.03 -21.27
CA ARG A 169 18.58 -2.42 -22.51
C ARG A 169 19.06 -0.97 -22.39
N ASP A 170 18.79 -0.30 -21.27
CA ASP A 170 19.17 1.10 -21.07
C ASP A 170 20.58 1.21 -20.49
N THR A 171 21.48 1.90 -21.20
CA THR A 171 22.89 2.00 -20.80
C THR A 171 23.18 3.13 -19.81
N ARG A 172 22.24 4.08 -19.59
CA ARG A 172 22.45 5.23 -18.69
C ARG A 172 21.21 5.71 -17.96
N TRP A 173 21.41 6.11 -16.71
CA TRP A 173 20.42 6.83 -15.90
C TRP A 173 20.24 8.27 -16.40
N PRO A 174 19.00 8.77 -16.51
CA PRO A 174 18.76 10.19 -16.76
C PRO A 174 19.42 11.11 -15.72
N GLU A 175 19.88 12.29 -16.12
CA GLU A 175 20.64 13.20 -15.24
C GLU A 175 19.83 13.77 -14.06
N ARG A 176 18.51 13.88 -14.20
CA ARG A 176 17.62 14.46 -13.18
C ARG A 176 16.52 13.48 -12.78
N LEU A 177 16.88 12.46 -12.02
CA LEU A 177 15.94 11.43 -11.58
C LEU A 177 15.34 11.76 -10.22
N ARG A 178 14.00 11.86 -10.19
CA ARG A 178 13.24 11.96 -8.93
C ARG A 178 12.72 10.61 -8.46
N ARG A 179 12.35 9.72 -9.38
CA ARG A 179 11.75 8.41 -9.06
C ARG A 179 12.21 7.38 -10.08
N LEU A 180 12.59 6.21 -9.59
CA LEU A 180 13.16 5.15 -10.41
C LEU A 180 12.44 3.84 -10.16
N SER A 181 12.00 3.19 -11.23
CA SER A 181 11.60 1.78 -11.24
C SER A 181 12.72 0.96 -11.89
N ILE A 182 13.20 -0.05 -11.19
CA ILE A 182 14.11 -1.06 -11.75
C ILE A 182 13.32 -2.34 -12.00
N GLN A 183 13.32 -2.84 -13.23
CA GLN A 183 12.56 -4.03 -13.62
C GLN A 183 13.50 -5.09 -14.24
N ASN A 184 13.30 -6.36 -13.85
CA ASN A 184 13.98 -7.58 -14.35
C ASN A 184 15.40 -7.86 -13.83
N THR A 185 16.43 -7.05 -14.12
CA THR A 185 17.82 -7.36 -13.67
C THR A 185 18.66 -6.11 -13.44
N MET A 186 19.82 -6.30 -12.79
CA MET A 186 20.73 -5.23 -12.33
C MET A 186 22.19 -5.49 -12.78
N GLU A 187 22.39 -6.02 -13.99
CA GLU A 187 23.72 -6.54 -14.39
C GLU A 187 24.82 -5.47 -14.56
N ASN A 188 24.52 -4.17 -14.71
CA ASN A 188 25.53 -3.15 -15.06
C ASN A 188 25.45 -1.81 -14.30
N VAL A 189 25.03 -1.80 -13.03
CA VAL A 189 24.89 -0.54 -12.24
C VAL A 189 26.23 0.09 -11.86
N GLN A 190 27.36 -0.58 -12.12
CA GLN A 190 28.69 -0.11 -11.72
C GLN A 190 29.08 1.27 -12.31
N GLU A 191 28.39 1.77 -13.33
CA GLU A 191 28.65 3.09 -13.92
C GLU A 191 27.53 4.13 -13.73
N SER A 192 26.45 3.81 -13.00
CA SER A 192 25.37 4.78 -12.83
C SER A 192 25.75 5.86 -11.82
N LYS A 193 26.10 7.06 -12.31
CA LYS A 193 26.27 8.25 -11.47
C LYS A 193 25.02 8.43 -10.61
N SER A 194 25.20 8.41 -9.29
CA SER A 194 24.11 8.55 -8.35
C SER A 194 23.40 9.89 -8.51
N SER A 195 22.08 9.84 -8.65
CA SER A 195 21.24 11.04 -8.61
C SER A 195 21.02 11.45 -7.16
N SER A 196 21.67 12.53 -6.73
CA SER A 196 21.44 13.16 -5.42
C SER A 196 20.00 13.66 -5.23
N GLN A 197 19.20 13.68 -6.30
CA GLN A 197 17.81 14.13 -6.31
C GLN A 197 16.77 13.01 -6.19
N LEU A 198 17.20 11.75 -6.11
CA LEU A 198 16.30 10.61 -6.07
C LEU A 198 15.47 10.62 -4.78
N ARG A 199 14.15 10.53 -4.95
CA ARG A 199 13.15 10.50 -3.86
C ARG A 199 12.48 9.15 -3.70
N SER A 200 12.42 8.36 -4.77
CA SER A 200 11.78 7.05 -4.75
C SER A 200 12.50 6.04 -5.61
N LEU A 201 12.64 4.82 -5.08
CA LEU A 201 13.24 3.68 -5.75
C LEU A 201 12.39 2.44 -5.48
N LEU A 202 11.84 1.85 -6.54
CA LEU A 202 11.11 0.59 -6.49
C LEU A 202 11.82 -0.45 -7.35
N MET A 203 12.03 -1.65 -6.80
CA MET A 203 12.59 -2.79 -7.51
C MET A 203 11.52 -3.87 -7.75
N PHE A 204 11.50 -4.43 -8.96
CA PHE A 204 10.56 -5.47 -9.36
C PHE A 204 11.29 -6.64 -10.02
N ARG A 205 11.01 -7.85 -9.52
CA ARG A 205 11.48 -9.12 -10.12
C ARG A 205 12.99 -9.15 -10.40
N VAL A 206 13.80 -8.56 -9.53
CA VAL A 206 15.26 -8.59 -9.66
C VAL A 206 15.74 -9.96 -9.21
N ILE A 207 15.72 -10.90 -10.17
CA ILE A 207 16.23 -12.25 -10.00
C ILE A 207 17.72 -12.15 -10.33
N ASP A 208 18.55 -11.78 -9.35
CA ASP A 208 19.95 -12.21 -9.40
C ASP A 208 20.72 -12.06 -8.09
N LEU A 209 21.69 -12.97 -7.95
CA LEU A 209 22.60 -13.22 -6.82
C LEU A 209 23.51 -12.02 -6.43
N LEU A 210 23.33 -10.85 -7.04
CA LEU A 210 24.17 -9.66 -6.89
C LEU A 210 23.72 -8.70 -5.78
N CYS A 211 22.60 -8.94 -5.09
CA CYS A 211 22.14 -8.06 -4.01
C CYS A 211 23.16 -7.87 -2.87
N LYS A 212 24.12 -8.79 -2.68
CA LYS A 212 25.19 -8.61 -1.67
C LYS A 212 26.25 -7.57 -2.08
N SER A 213 26.64 -7.52 -3.35
CA SER A 213 27.70 -6.63 -3.85
C SER A 213 27.18 -5.32 -4.44
N SER A 214 25.96 -5.33 -5.01
CA SER A 214 25.40 -4.17 -5.73
C SER A 214 24.64 -3.18 -4.86
N MET A 215 24.15 -3.60 -3.68
CA MET A 215 23.43 -2.69 -2.78
C MET A 215 24.31 -1.54 -2.29
N PRO A 216 25.53 -1.76 -1.77
CA PRO A 216 26.43 -0.66 -1.42
C PRO A 216 26.71 0.27 -2.60
N VAL A 217 26.88 -0.29 -3.80
CA VAL A 217 27.11 0.49 -5.05
C VAL A 217 25.92 1.40 -5.36
N LEU A 218 24.69 0.94 -5.15
CA LEU A 218 23.48 1.73 -5.35
C LEU A 218 23.40 2.96 -4.41
N PHE A 219 23.94 2.84 -3.19
CA PHE A 219 23.96 3.91 -2.19
C PHE A 219 25.23 4.78 -2.22
N ASN A 220 26.26 4.42 -3.00
CA ASN A 220 27.60 5.03 -2.96
C ASN A 220 27.65 6.53 -3.32
N GLY A 221 26.65 7.11 -3.99
CA GLY A 221 26.64 8.55 -4.31
C GLY A 221 25.50 9.33 -3.66
N GLY A 222 25.05 8.89 -2.48
CA GLY A 222 24.26 9.73 -1.57
C GLY A 222 22.80 9.88 -1.98
N LEU A 223 21.97 8.92 -1.59
CA LEU A 223 20.50 8.98 -1.74
C LEU A 223 19.84 9.78 -0.59
N SER A 224 20.43 10.90 -0.18
CA SER A 224 20.01 11.61 1.05
C SER A 224 18.57 12.09 1.02
N LEU A 225 18.01 12.39 -0.16
CA LEU A 225 16.63 12.84 -0.36
C LEU A 225 15.60 11.71 -0.51
N LEU A 226 16.02 10.44 -0.39
CA LEU A 226 15.14 9.30 -0.60
C LEU A 226 14.05 9.25 0.48
N LYS A 227 12.79 9.21 0.04
CA LYS A 227 11.59 9.06 0.86
C LYS A 227 11.00 7.66 0.76
N VAL A 228 11.10 7.02 -0.39
CA VAL A 228 10.49 5.72 -0.68
C VAL A 228 11.57 4.75 -1.15
N LEU A 229 11.68 3.63 -0.45
CA LEU A 229 12.53 2.51 -0.84
C LEU A 229 11.74 1.21 -0.77
N ASP A 230 11.51 0.59 -1.93
CA ASP A 230 10.81 -0.69 -2.03
C ASP A 230 11.73 -1.74 -2.65
N LEU A 231 12.20 -2.65 -1.80
CA LEU A 231 13.10 -3.75 -2.13
C LEU A 231 12.35 -5.10 -2.07
N ARG A 232 11.03 -5.08 -2.33
CA ARG A 232 10.18 -6.27 -2.25
C ARG A 232 10.70 -7.38 -3.16
N GLY A 233 10.82 -8.58 -2.59
CA GLY A 233 11.31 -9.78 -3.26
C GLY A 233 12.79 -9.76 -3.60
N ALA A 234 13.56 -8.78 -3.13
CA ALA A 234 15.00 -8.76 -3.31
C ALA A 234 15.67 -9.90 -2.53
N SER A 235 16.78 -10.42 -3.05
CA SER A 235 17.55 -11.49 -2.42
C SER A 235 18.47 -10.94 -1.31
N LEU A 236 17.88 -10.32 -0.29
CA LEU A 236 18.59 -9.75 0.86
C LEU A 236 18.59 -10.73 2.02
N GLU A 237 19.78 -11.19 2.44
CA GLU A 237 19.95 -12.04 3.63
C GLU A 237 20.11 -11.21 4.93
N THR A 238 20.61 -9.99 4.80
CA THR A 238 20.88 -9.06 5.90
C THR A 238 20.25 -7.71 5.62
N PHE A 239 19.95 -6.97 6.69
CA PHE A 239 19.50 -5.59 6.54
C PHE A 239 20.61 -4.74 5.90
N PRO A 240 20.31 -3.92 4.87
CA PRO A 240 21.29 -3.04 4.25
C PRO A 240 21.54 -1.80 5.12
N ASP A 241 22.70 -1.72 5.79
CA ASP A 241 23.02 -0.66 6.75
C ASP A 241 23.06 0.75 6.13
N GLU A 242 23.28 0.86 4.81
CA GLU A 242 23.24 2.11 4.08
C GLU A 242 21.86 2.79 4.17
N VAL A 243 20.78 2.00 4.29
CA VAL A 243 19.41 2.50 4.44
C VAL A 243 19.26 3.31 5.72
N LEU A 244 20.02 2.99 6.77
CA LEU A 244 19.97 3.67 8.07
C LEU A 244 20.47 5.11 8.02
N LYS A 245 21.17 5.49 6.93
CA LYS A 245 21.67 6.85 6.69
C LYS A 245 20.62 7.75 6.01
N LEU A 246 19.50 7.18 5.58
CA LEU A 246 18.46 7.88 4.81
C LEU A 246 17.48 8.60 5.74
N PHE A 247 17.88 9.78 6.21
CA PHE A 247 17.10 10.55 7.18
C PHE A 247 15.69 10.93 6.70
N HIS A 248 15.50 11.14 5.38
CA HIS A 248 14.21 11.52 4.80
C HIS A 248 13.28 10.35 4.48
N LEU A 249 13.70 9.10 4.76
CA LEU A 249 12.94 7.91 4.43
C LEU A 249 11.61 7.87 5.20
N ARG A 250 10.52 7.67 4.48
CA ARG A 250 9.14 7.57 4.97
C ARG A 250 8.54 6.19 4.71
N TYR A 251 8.93 5.52 3.64
CA TYR A 251 8.47 4.17 3.32
C TYR A 251 9.67 3.25 3.07
N LEU A 252 9.70 2.12 3.79
CA LEU A 252 10.66 1.04 3.59
C LEU A 252 9.90 -0.29 3.48
N SER A 253 10.09 -0.99 2.36
CA SER A 253 9.59 -2.34 2.15
C SER A 253 10.73 -3.30 1.89
N LEU A 254 10.85 -4.30 2.76
CA LEU A 254 11.72 -5.47 2.63
C LEU A 254 10.88 -6.74 2.45
N ASN A 255 9.63 -6.59 2.02
CA ASN A 255 8.66 -7.66 1.92
C ASN A 255 9.17 -8.81 1.05
N GLY A 256 9.10 -10.05 1.52
CA GLY A 256 9.54 -11.23 0.77
C GLY A 256 11.05 -11.34 0.57
N THR A 257 11.85 -10.65 1.39
CA THR A 257 13.31 -10.83 1.46
C THR A 257 13.70 -11.87 2.52
N ASN A 258 14.97 -12.26 2.57
CA ASN A 258 15.48 -13.22 3.56
C ASN A 258 16.04 -12.56 4.84
N VAL A 259 15.79 -11.27 5.06
CA VAL A 259 16.30 -10.53 6.22
C VAL A 259 15.81 -11.17 7.52
N LYS A 260 16.75 -11.47 8.43
CA LYS A 260 16.50 -12.22 9.67
C LYS A 260 16.36 -11.34 10.91
N MET A 261 16.97 -10.16 10.91
CA MET A 261 16.98 -9.25 12.05
C MET A 261 17.02 -7.80 11.58
N LEU A 262 16.44 -6.90 12.38
CA LEU A 262 16.63 -5.46 12.22
C LEU A 262 17.76 -4.97 13.13
N PRO A 263 18.65 -4.09 12.65
CA PRO A 263 19.68 -3.48 13.47
C PRO A 263 19.08 -2.49 14.48
N LYS A 264 19.71 -2.33 15.65
CA LYS A 264 19.33 -1.31 16.66
C LYS A 264 19.26 0.10 16.08
N SER A 265 20.12 0.38 15.11
CA SER A 265 20.18 1.65 14.38
C SER A 265 18.92 1.94 13.55
N ILE A 266 17.96 1.03 13.43
CA ILE A 266 16.66 1.30 12.79
C ILE A 266 15.98 2.53 13.39
N GLY A 267 16.20 2.80 14.68
CA GLY A 267 15.68 3.99 15.36
C GLY A 267 16.20 5.33 14.83
N ASN A 268 17.19 5.33 13.92
CA ASN A 268 17.67 6.54 13.24
C ASN A 268 16.70 7.03 12.15
N LEU A 269 15.82 6.16 11.64
CA LEU A 269 14.85 6.49 10.60
C LEU A 269 13.63 7.23 11.16
N GLN A 270 13.83 8.35 11.86
CA GLN A 270 12.79 9.04 12.62
C GLN A 270 11.63 9.60 11.78
N ASN A 271 11.80 9.67 10.45
CA ASN A 271 10.75 10.06 9.52
C ASN A 271 9.98 8.89 8.91
N LEU A 272 10.29 7.64 9.30
CA LEU A 272 9.65 6.46 8.76
C LEU A 272 8.18 6.41 9.19
N GLU A 273 7.30 6.25 8.21
CA GLU A 273 5.85 6.16 8.34
C GLU A 273 5.35 4.73 8.05
N THR A 274 5.98 4.03 7.12
CA THR A 274 5.67 2.63 6.76
C THR A 274 6.92 1.76 6.80
N LEU A 275 6.85 0.65 7.53
CA LEU A 275 7.83 -0.42 7.54
C LEU A 275 7.14 -1.74 7.20
N ASP A 276 7.38 -2.24 5.99
CA ASP A 276 6.86 -3.52 5.51
C ASP A 276 7.94 -4.60 5.55
N LEU A 277 7.75 -5.57 6.44
CA LEU A 277 8.60 -6.73 6.67
C LEU A 277 7.81 -8.04 6.48
N GLU A 278 6.66 -8.00 5.80
CA GLU A 278 5.91 -9.22 5.52
C GLU A 278 6.78 -10.21 4.74
N HIS A 279 6.61 -11.51 5.01
CA HIS A 279 7.37 -12.57 4.37
C HIS A 279 8.89 -12.48 4.54
N THR A 280 9.39 -11.73 5.52
CA THR A 280 10.79 -11.79 5.96
C THR A 280 11.01 -12.88 7.01
N HIS A 281 12.25 -13.06 7.45
CA HIS A 281 12.61 -13.98 8.54
C HIS A 281 12.78 -13.24 9.89
N VAL A 282 12.37 -11.97 9.98
CA VAL A 282 12.41 -11.20 11.23
C VAL A 282 11.39 -11.77 12.21
N SER A 283 11.88 -12.20 13.38
CA SER A 283 11.05 -12.77 14.45
C SER A 283 10.93 -11.87 15.68
N GLU A 284 11.82 -10.90 15.86
CA GLU A 284 11.82 -9.95 16.97
C GLU A 284 12.19 -8.55 16.49
N LEU A 285 11.48 -7.53 16.99
CA LEU A 285 11.82 -6.14 16.78
C LEU A 285 12.75 -5.60 17.87
N PRO A 286 13.79 -4.84 17.52
CA PRO A 286 14.66 -4.21 18.49
C PRO A 286 13.91 -3.13 19.28
N ILE A 287 14.31 -2.89 20.53
CA ILE A 287 13.66 -1.90 21.40
C ILE A 287 13.70 -0.48 20.82
N GLU A 288 14.69 -0.20 19.98
CA GLU A 288 14.87 1.08 19.29
C GLU A 288 13.75 1.41 18.29
N ILE A 289 12.89 0.44 17.91
CA ILE A 289 11.70 0.73 17.09
C ILE A 289 10.80 1.79 17.75
N GLN A 290 10.79 1.88 19.08
CA GLN A 290 10.03 2.88 19.84
C GLN A 290 10.43 4.34 19.52
N LYS A 291 11.60 4.55 18.89
CA LYS A 291 12.07 5.87 18.45
C LYS A 291 11.34 6.36 17.20
N LEU A 292 10.69 5.47 16.45
CA LEU A 292 9.99 5.77 15.21
C LEU A 292 8.60 6.36 15.47
N ARG A 293 8.55 7.55 16.09
CA ARG A 293 7.28 8.18 16.55
C ARG A 293 6.29 8.51 15.43
N LYS A 294 6.75 8.60 14.18
CA LYS A 294 5.94 8.83 12.98
C LYS A 294 5.46 7.54 12.30
N LEU A 295 5.86 6.37 12.81
CA LEU A 295 5.47 5.10 12.23
C LEU A 295 3.96 4.90 12.36
N ARG A 296 3.30 4.70 11.22
CA ARG A 296 1.85 4.48 11.07
C ARG A 296 1.55 3.05 10.67
N HIS A 297 2.42 2.43 9.87
CA HIS A 297 2.18 1.08 9.35
C HIS A 297 3.39 0.19 9.63
N LEU A 298 3.19 -0.84 10.45
CA LEU A 298 4.18 -1.86 10.76
C LEU A 298 3.62 -3.23 10.39
N LEU A 299 4.10 -3.76 9.27
CA LEU A 299 3.59 -5.00 8.68
C LEU A 299 4.63 -6.10 8.84
N VAL A 300 4.26 -7.16 9.54
CA VAL A 300 5.22 -8.10 10.11
C VAL A 300 4.50 -9.43 10.29
N TYR A 301 4.47 -10.24 9.24
CA TYR A 301 4.03 -11.63 9.34
C TYR A 301 4.61 -12.46 8.20
N ARG A 302 4.67 -13.77 8.39
CA ARG A 302 5.06 -14.71 7.33
C ARG A 302 4.09 -15.87 7.30
N PHE A 303 3.56 -16.21 6.12
CA PHE A 303 2.89 -17.50 5.94
C PHE A 303 3.93 -18.61 5.78
N LYS A 304 3.90 -19.64 6.62
CA LYS A 304 4.62 -20.89 6.38
C LYS A 304 3.93 -21.65 5.24
N ARG A 305 4.71 -22.15 4.28
CA ARG A 305 4.25 -23.16 3.32
C ARG A 305 4.58 -24.53 3.89
N GLU A 306 3.74 -25.05 4.76
CA GLU A 306 3.85 -26.46 5.17
C GLU A 306 2.70 -27.24 4.51
N TYR A 307 3.05 -28.34 3.82
CA TYR A 307 2.13 -29.14 3.01
C TYR A 307 1.26 -30.12 3.84
N TYR A 308 1.30 -30.03 5.17
CA TYR A 308 0.54 -30.90 6.07
C TYR A 308 -0.14 -30.13 7.21
N LEU A 309 -1.40 -30.51 7.44
CA LEU A 309 -2.34 -30.24 8.54
C LEU A 309 -1.76 -29.53 9.79
N SER A 310 -1.57 -28.21 9.75
CA SER A 310 -1.42 -27.41 10.97
C SER A 310 -2.70 -26.60 11.22
N PHE A 311 -3.14 -26.58 12.47
CA PHE A 311 -4.41 -26.02 12.93
C PHE A 311 -4.55 -24.51 12.69
N HIS A 312 -3.46 -23.77 12.74
CA HIS A 312 -3.46 -22.32 12.50
C HIS A 312 -3.26 -22.00 11.02
N ARG A 313 -3.93 -20.94 10.52
CA ARG A 313 -3.47 -20.13 9.39
C ARG A 313 -1.98 -19.95 9.62
N HIS A 314 -1.17 -20.33 8.64
CA HIS A 314 0.28 -20.47 8.75
C HIS A 314 1.04 -19.16 9.06
N THR A 315 0.40 -18.15 9.63
CA THR A 315 0.89 -16.83 9.98
C THR A 315 1.77 -16.92 11.21
N GLN A 316 3.09 -16.90 10.99
CA GLN A 316 4.06 -16.70 12.05
C GLN A 316 4.04 -15.22 12.45
N GLY A 317 3.64 -14.96 13.70
CA GLY A 317 3.74 -13.65 14.33
C GLY A 317 5.17 -13.31 14.75
N PHE A 318 5.33 -12.16 15.41
CA PHE A 318 6.64 -11.64 15.82
C PHE A 318 6.62 -11.05 17.23
N LYS A 319 7.79 -11.03 17.86
CA LYS A 319 8.00 -10.45 19.19
C LYS A 319 8.21 -8.95 19.09
N VAL A 320 7.47 -8.22 19.91
CA VAL A 320 7.56 -6.76 20.05
C VAL A 320 8.24 -6.39 21.37
N PRO A 321 8.92 -5.23 21.42
CA PRO A 321 9.45 -4.73 22.67
C PRO A 321 8.32 -4.28 23.61
N ALA A 322 8.56 -4.41 24.91
CA ALA A 322 7.61 -4.07 25.98
C ALA A 322 7.09 -2.61 25.95
N LYS A 323 7.74 -1.70 25.23
CA LYS A 323 7.33 -0.30 25.11
C LYS A 323 6.70 0.02 23.75
N ILE A 324 6.03 -0.95 23.12
CA ILE A 324 5.36 -0.74 21.83
C ILE A 324 4.31 0.37 21.89
N GLY A 325 3.67 0.57 23.04
CA GLY A 325 2.70 1.65 23.30
C GLY A 325 3.28 3.06 23.18
N ALA A 326 4.60 3.20 22.96
CA ALA A 326 5.26 4.45 22.61
C ALA A 326 4.96 4.93 21.17
N LEU A 327 4.49 4.05 20.28
CA LEU A 327 4.21 4.34 18.87
C LEU A 327 2.79 4.89 18.69
N LEU A 328 2.52 6.07 19.24
CA LEU A 328 1.15 6.64 19.31
C LEU A 328 0.50 6.90 17.94
N SER A 329 1.29 7.03 16.87
CA SER A 329 0.80 7.24 15.50
C SER A 329 0.41 5.95 14.78
N LEU A 330 0.63 4.79 15.40
CA LEU A 330 0.50 3.49 14.75
C LEU A 330 -0.97 3.17 14.43
N GLN A 331 -1.23 2.85 13.16
CA GLN A 331 -2.53 2.51 12.60
C GLN A 331 -2.62 1.02 12.26
N ASP A 332 -1.54 0.41 11.76
CA ASP A 332 -1.50 -1.00 11.43
C ASP A 332 -0.37 -1.71 12.21
N LEU A 333 -0.74 -2.75 12.96
CA LEU A 333 0.16 -3.64 13.69
C LEU A 333 -0.28 -5.09 13.51
N CYS A 334 0.22 -5.75 12.48
CA CYS A 334 -0.28 -7.07 12.10
C CYS A 334 0.55 -8.20 12.73
N PHE A 335 -0.10 -9.09 13.50
CA PHE A 335 0.40 -10.40 13.98
C PHE A 335 1.52 -10.40 15.03
N ILE A 336 1.29 -9.76 16.17
CA ILE A 336 2.21 -9.84 17.33
C ILE A 336 2.03 -11.14 18.12
N GLU A 337 3.10 -11.66 18.72
CA GLU A 337 3.04 -12.76 19.70
C GLU A 337 2.64 -12.23 21.08
N ALA A 338 1.48 -12.67 21.60
CA ALA A 338 1.00 -12.28 22.93
C ALA A 338 1.75 -12.99 24.06
N ASN A 339 2.23 -14.22 23.83
CA ASN A 339 2.87 -15.05 24.86
C ASN A 339 4.28 -14.62 25.27
N HIS A 340 4.70 -13.40 24.95
CA HIS A 340 6.02 -12.87 25.29
C HIS A 340 5.94 -11.82 26.41
N TYR A 341 6.44 -12.19 27.59
CA TYR A 341 6.63 -11.29 28.71
C TYR A 341 8.10 -10.85 28.80
N LYS A 342 8.32 -9.56 29.13
CA LYS A 342 9.66 -9.04 29.41
C LYS A 342 9.64 -8.33 30.76
N GLY A 343 9.99 -9.07 31.82
CA GLY A 343 9.74 -8.65 33.21
C GLY A 343 8.23 -8.65 33.50
N ASP A 344 7.75 -7.65 34.25
CA ASP A 344 6.34 -7.52 34.66
C ASP A 344 5.43 -6.84 33.61
N ILE A 345 5.96 -6.51 32.44
CA ILE A 345 5.19 -5.79 31.41
C ILE A 345 4.46 -6.79 30.51
N ASN A 346 3.14 -6.83 30.66
CA ASN A 346 2.26 -7.53 29.72
C ASN A 346 2.14 -6.69 28.42
N ILE A 347 2.61 -7.25 27.30
CA ILE A 347 2.54 -6.60 25.99
C ILE A 347 1.11 -6.25 25.58
N VAL A 348 0.16 -7.10 25.94
CA VAL A 348 -1.24 -6.94 25.62
C VAL A 348 -1.80 -5.64 26.22
N ARG A 349 -1.41 -5.31 27.46
CA ARG A 349 -1.81 -4.06 28.13
C ARG A 349 -1.31 -2.81 27.44
N GLU A 350 -0.10 -2.87 26.85
CA GLU A 350 0.50 -1.73 26.14
C GLU A 350 -0.24 -1.40 24.84
N LEU A 351 -0.95 -2.36 24.24
CA LEU A 351 -1.76 -2.15 23.04
C LEU A 351 -2.84 -1.10 23.28
N GLY A 352 -3.41 -1.04 24.49
CA GLY A 352 -4.44 -0.07 24.85
C GLY A 352 -3.99 1.39 24.79
N ARG A 353 -2.68 1.66 24.61
CA ARG A 353 -2.12 3.00 24.39
C ARG A 353 -2.13 3.43 22.93
N LEU A 354 -2.27 2.49 22.00
CA LEU A 354 -2.21 2.71 20.55
C LEU A 354 -3.60 3.13 20.02
N THR A 355 -4.11 4.27 20.47
CA THR A 355 -5.50 4.69 20.16
C THR A 355 -5.78 5.00 18.69
N GLN A 356 -4.74 5.16 17.86
CA GLN A 356 -4.85 5.33 16.41
C GLN A 356 -4.94 4.01 15.64
N LEU A 357 -4.86 2.86 16.33
CA LEU A 357 -4.81 1.55 15.69
C LEU A 357 -6.14 1.21 15.02
N ARG A 358 -6.06 0.88 13.73
CA ARG A 358 -7.15 0.47 12.86
C ARG A 358 -7.11 -1.03 12.59
N ARG A 359 -5.93 -1.63 12.53
CA ARG A 359 -5.78 -3.07 12.28
C ARG A 359 -4.79 -3.68 13.24
N ILE A 360 -5.22 -4.76 13.91
CA ILE A 360 -4.35 -5.55 14.76
C ILE A 360 -4.52 -7.05 14.50
N GLY A 361 -3.40 -7.74 14.41
CA GLY A 361 -3.36 -9.20 14.47
C GLY A 361 -2.60 -9.64 15.72
N ILE A 362 -3.12 -10.62 16.43
CA ILE A 362 -2.50 -11.19 17.64
C ILE A 362 -2.45 -12.71 17.45
N THR A 363 -1.28 -13.28 17.69
CA THR A 363 -1.05 -14.72 17.67
C THR A 363 -0.60 -15.18 19.06
N LYS A 364 -0.75 -16.48 19.33
CA LYS A 364 -0.33 -17.08 20.58
C LYS A 364 -0.99 -16.45 21.81
N LEU A 365 -2.28 -16.11 21.69
CA LEU A 365 -3.06 -15.64 22.82
C LEU A 365 -3.30 -16.80 23.80
N ARG A 366 -3.02 -16.56 25.08
CA ARG A 366 -3.41 -17.46 26.17
C ARG A 366 -4.70 -16.98 26.82
N ARG A 367 -5.40 -17.89 27.47
CA ARG A 367 -6.63 -17.61 28.23
C ARG A 367 -6.40 -16.53 29.29
N GLU A 368 -5.27 -16.58 30.01
CA GLU A 368 -4.92 -15.63 31.07
C GLU A 368 -4.78 -14.18 30.57
N ASP A 369 -4.40 -13.99 29.30
CA ASP A 369 -4.20 -12.68 28.67
C ASP A 369 -5.52 -12.06 28.16
N GLY A 370 -6.62 -12.83 28.14
CA GLY A 370 -7.91 -12.42 27.57
C GLY A 370 -8.50 -11.17 28.22
N MET A 371 -8.48 -11.10 29.55
CA MET A 371 -9.01 -9.94 30.30
C MET A 371 -8.21 -8.65 30.02
N ASP A 372 -6.89 -8.77 29.98
CA ASP A 372 -6.00 -7.65 29.65
C ASP A 372 -6.19 -7.19 28.19
N LEU A 373 -6.44 -8.15 27.28
CA LEU A 373 -6.74 -7.87 25.89
C LEU A 373 -8.05 -7.12 25.73
N CYS A 374 -9.13 -7.59 26.35
CA CYS A 374 -10.42 -6.89 26.35
C CYS A 374 -10.28 -5.45 26.87
N SER A 375 -9.56 -5.27 27.99
CA SER A 375 -9.31 -3.95 28.58
C SER A 375 -8.53 -3.01 27.64
N SER A 376 -7.68 -3.59 26.79
CA SER A 376 -6.89 -2.84 25.81
C SER A 376 -7.71 -2.51 24.57
N ILE A 377 -8.44 -3.48 24.02
CA ILE A 377 -9.34 -3.31 22.88
C ILE A 377 -10.43 -2.27 23.16
N ALA A 378 -10.97 -2.24 24.39
CA ALA A 378 -11.98 -1.25 24.78
C ALA A 378 -11.50 0.21 24.62
N LYS A 379 -10.19 0.46 24.62
CA LYS A 379 -9.58 1.79 24.41
C LYS A 379 -9.32 2.11 22.93
N LEU A 380 -9.40 1.12 22.04
CA LEU A 380 -9.08 1.26 20.62
C LEU A 380 -10.30 1.75 19.84
N SER A 381 -10.57 3.06 19.94
CA SER A 381 -11.75 3.67 19.34
C SER A 381 -11.78 3.66 17.82
N ASN A 382 -10.66 3.40 17.15
CA ASN A 382 -10.53 3.41 15.68
C ASN A 382 -10.39 2.02 15.06
N LEU A 383 -10.54 0.94 15.85
CA LEU A 383 -10.26 -0.42 15.41
C LEU A 383 -11.28 -0.89 14.36
N GLN A 384 -10.78 -1.32 13.21
CA GLN A 384 -11.55 -1.80 12.05
C GLN A 384 -11.33 -3.30 11.77
N SER A 385 -10.14 -3.82 12.06
CA SER A 385 -9.80 -5.23 11.85
C SER A 385 -9.13 -5.80 13.08
N LEU A 386 -9.70 -6.87 13.62
CA LEU A 386 -9.16 -7.64 14.72
C LEU A 386 -9.00 -9.10 14.30
N GLU A 387 -7.76 -9.59 14.31
CA GLU A 387 -7.45 -10.99 14.05
C GLU A 387 -6.76 -11.57 15.30
N ILE A 388 -7.29 -12.65 15.86
CA ILE A 388 -6.78 -13.29 17.07
C ILE A 388 -6.65 -14.79 16.81
N THR A 389 -5.46 -15.32 17.10
CA THR A 389 -5.16 -16.75 17.08
C THR A 389 -4.67 -17.19 18.47
N SER A 390 -5.23 -18.28 18.99
CA SER A 390 -4.79 -18.92 20.24
C SER A 390 -3.36 -19.46 20.13
N ILE A 391 -2.74 -19.81 21.26
CA ILE A 391 -1.41 -20.45 21.27
C ILE A 391 -1.43 -21.90 20.81
N GLU A 392 -2.51 -22.60 21.13
CA GLU A 392 -2.75 -24.01 20.81
C GLU A 392 -4.22 -24.19 20.39
N GLU A 393 -4.57 -25.34 19.82
CA GLU A 393 -5.90 -25.62 19.26
C GLU A 393 -7.00 -25.63 20.33
N ASP A 394 -6.69 -26.23 21.47
CA ASP A 394 -7.53 -26.40 22.64
C ASP A 394 -7.46 -25.21 23.61
N GLU A 395 -6.56 -24.26 23.39
CA GLU A 395 -6.48 -23.07 24.23
C GLU A 395 -7.70 -22.17 23.99
N ILE A 396 -8.37 -21.82 25.09
CA ILE A 396 -9.58 -21.00 25.08
C ILE A 396 -9.24 -19.52 24.85
N ILE A 397 -9.84 -18.94 23.82
CA ILE A 397 -9.88 -17.50 23.61
C ILE A 397 -10.99 -16.91 24.50
N ASP A 398 -10.60 -16.30 25.62
CA ASP A 398 -11.54 -15.63 26.52
C ASP A 398 -11.66 -14.12 26.19
N LEU A 399 -12.79 -13.76 25.57
CA LEU A 399 -13.14 -12.37 25.24
C LEU A 399 -14.44 -11.92 25.91
N GLN A 400 -14.85 -12.59 26.99
CA GLN A 400 -16.13 -12.32 27.68
C GLN A 400 -16.11 -11.00 28.47
N SER A 401 -14.92 -10.51 28.83
CA SER A 401 -14.75 -9.29 29.62
C SER A 401 -15.02 -8.00 28.84
N LEU A 402 -15.21 -8.06 27.52
CA LEU A 402 -15.51 -6.89 26.70
C LEU A 402 -17.01 -6.59 26.71
N SER A 403 -17.40 -5.40 27.20
CA SER A 403 -18.80 -5.01 27.36
C SER A 403 -19.55 -4.74 26.05
N SER A 404 -18.83 -4.26 25.03
CA SER A 404 -19.41 -3.88 23.74
C SER A 404 -18.38 -4.00 22.63
N ALA A 405 -18.85 -4.26 21.41
CA ALA A 405 -18.02 -4.28 20.22
C ALA A 405 -17.32 -2.92 19.99
N PRO A 406 -16.07 -2.89 19.49
CA PRO A 406 -15.48 -1.66 18.99
C PRO A 406 -16.33 -1.09 17.86
N GLN A 407 -16.62 0.23 17.92
CA GLN A 407 -17.62 0.88 17.08
C GLN A 407 -17.38 0.74 15.56
N PHE A 408 -16.13 0.75 15.12
CA PHE A 408 -15.77 0.70 13.71
C PHE A 408 -15.29 -0.68 13.25
N LEU A 409 -15.47 -1.73 14.08
CA LEU A 409 -15.00 -3.07 13.74
C LEU A 409 -15.78 -3.61 12.55
N GLN A 410 -15.05 -3.92 11.48
CA GLN A 410 -15.58 -4.41 10.20
C GLN A 410 -15.12 -5.83 9.89
N LYS A 411 -13.99 -6.25 10.47
CA LYS A 411 -13.42 -7.58 10.30
C LYS A 411 -13.03 -8.16 11.64
N LEU A 412 -13.58 -9.32 11.96
CA LEU A 412 -13.21 -10.13 13.11
C LEU A 412 -12.81 -11.52 12.64
N VAL A 413 -11.60 -11.95 13.00
CA VAL A 413 -11.13 -13.33 12.79
C VAL A 413 -10.72 -13.88 14.13
N LEU A 414 -11.35 -14.97 14.55
CA LEU A 414 -10.99 -15.73 15.74
C LEU A 414 -10.58 -17.14 15.29
N GLU A 415 -9.41 -17.57 15.72
CA GLU A 415 -8.85 -18.88 15.40
C GLU A 415 -8.36 -19.56 16.69
N GLY A 416 -9.19 -20.44 17.23
CA GLY A 416 -8.97 -21.13 18.50
C GLY A 416 -10.30 -21.58 19.12
N GLN A 417 -10.23 -22.24 20.28
CA GLN A 417 -11.43 -22.71 20.97
C GLN A 417 -12.15 -21.55 21.69
N LEU A 418 -13.48 -21.49 21.58
CA LEU A 418 -14.32 -20.58 22.37
C LEU A 418 -15.13 -21.42 23.36
N GLU A 419 -15.03 -21.12 24.66
CA GLU A 419 -15.87 -21.75 25.67
C GLU A 419 -17.34 -21.31 25.51
N LYS A 420 -17.54 -20.02 25.24
CA LYS A 420 -18.83 -19.40 24.92
C LYS A 420 -18.62 -18.34 23.86
N PHE A 421 -19.64 -18.11 23.05
CA PHE A 421 -19.63 -17.01 22.10
C PHE A 421 -19.71 -15.67 22.86
N PRO A 422 -18.75 -14.74 22.70
CA PRO A 422 -18.78 -13.45 23.41
C PRO A 422 -20.05 -12.64 23.12
N CYS A 423 -20.66 -12.12 24.18
CA CYS A 423 -21.97 -11.45 24.13
C CYS A 423 -22.04 -10.21 23.23
N TRP A 424 -20.88 -9.59 22.95
CA TRP A 424 -20.78 -8.44 22.06
C TRP A 424 -20.71 -8.81 20.57
N ILE A 425 -20.33 -10.03 20.20
CA ILE A 425 -20.22 -10.42 18.77
C ILE A 425 -21.58 -10.39 18.07
N PRO A 426 -22.69 -10.88 18.66
CA PRO A 426 -24.02 -10.76 18.03
C PRO A 426 -24.44 -9.31 17.73
N SER A 427 -23.86 -8.31 18.41
CA SER A 427 -24.12 -6.89 18.13
C SER A 427 -23.41 -6.36 16.87
N LEU A 428 -22.48 -7.14 16.30
CA LEU A 428 -21.87 -6.87 14.99
C LEU A 428 -22.87 -7.23 13.88
N LEU A 429 -23.93 -6.44 13.74
CA LEU A 429 -24.84 -6.53 12.60
C LEU A 429 -24.04 -6.27 11.32
N LEU A 430 -23.95 -7.29 10.46
CA LEU A 430 -23.22 -7.35 9.17
C LEU A 430 -21.71 -7.61 9.26
N ILE A 431 -21.32 -8.81 9.70
CA ILE A 431 -20.09 -9.44 9.21
C ILE A 431 -20.52 -10.78 8.61
N ALA A 432 -20.62 -10.83 7.28
CA ALA A 432 -20.88 -12.04 6.50
C ALA A 432 -19.57 -12.65 6.02
#